data_AF-A0A1S2HF02-F1
#
_entry.id   AF-A0A1S2HF02-F1
#
_cell.length_a   1.000
_cell.length_b   1.000
_cell.length_c   1.000
_cell.angle_alpha   90.00
_cell.angle_beta   90.00
_cell.angle_gamma   90.00
#
_symmetry.space_group_name_H-M   'P 1'
#
loop_
_entity.id
_entity.type
_entity.pdbx_description
1 polymer ?
#
loop_
_entity_poly.entity_id
_entity_poly.type
_entity_poly.pdbx_seq_one_letter_code
_entity_poly.pdbx_strand_id
1 'polypeptide(L)'
;MAVATVVDVRRAVDAAWAARPEHDVSWPDPHPDRDPLTEEYSRVTDPERYAVVGARAQSWIDALVALGLADASVVEDGATRLVPRAPDALPLTVVVRALDGVPGGVVDLLVGDPAASVDVQPDCGCDACDSGSADLLEAIDDAFVGVLGGGFVLIESERSRIVATADGWSATGATGGVDAAIAAARRGERRPDRRTLVGGSWWAPVMTR
;
A
#
# COMPACT_ATOMS: atom_id res chain seq x y z
N MET A 1 -24.70 -11.06 -11.66
CA MET A 1 -23.84 -10.46 -10.62
C MET A 1 -22.65 -9.84 -11.31
N ALA A 2 -22.39 -8.55 -11.09
CA ALA A 2 -21.16 -7.92 -11.55
C ALA A 2 -20.07 -8.18 -10.51
N VAL A 3 -18.94 -8.70 -10.96
CA VAL A 3 -17.72 -8.79 -10.16
C VAL A 3 -17.05 -7.43 -10.27
N ALA A 4 -16.82 -6.73 -9.16
CA ALA A 4 -16.07 -5.49 -9.19
C ALA A 4 -14.65 -5.80 -9.67
N THR A 5 -14.24 -5.18 -10.77
CA THR A 5 -12.89 -5.33 -11.31
C THR A 5 -11.95 -4.30 -10.68
N VAL A 6 -10.63 -4.47 -10.84
CA VAL A 6 -9.67 -3.42 -10.47
C VAL A 6 -10.01 -2.08 -11.12
N VAL A 7 -10.53 -2.08 -12.36
CA VAL A 7 -10.94 -0.86 -13.06
C VAL A 7 -12.12 -0.16 -12.37
N ASP A 8 -13.09 -0.93 -11.87
CA ASP A 8 -14.23 -0.37 -11.15
C ASP A 8 -13.80 0.22 -9.81
N VAL A 9 -12.84 -0.43 -9.15
CA VAL A 9 -12.28 0.06 -7.88
C VAL A 9 -11.47 1.31 -8.10
N ARG A 10 -10.57 1.35 -9.09
CA ARG A 10 -9.81 2.56 -9.44
C ARG A 10 -10.74 3.74 -9.72
N ARG A 11 -11.82 3.51 -10.48
CA ARG A 11 -12.84 4.55 -10.73
C ARG A 11 -13.51 5.04 -9.44
N ALA A 12 -13.84 4.14 -8.51
CA ALA A 12 -14.42 4.51 -7.23
C ALA A 12 -13.43 5.28 -6.34
N VAL A 13 -12.15 4.88 -6.34
CA VAL A 13 -11.06 5.59 -5.64
C VAL A 13 -10.90 6.99 -6.21
N ASP A 14 -10.87 7.15 -7.53
CA ASP A 14 -10.73 8.45 -8.18
C ASP A 14 -11.93 9.36 -7.90
N ALA A 15 -13.15 8.81 -7.84
CA ALA A 15 -14.33 9.56 -7.44
C ALA A 15 -14.26 10.00 -5.96
N ALA A 16 -13.80 9.13 -5.06
CA ALA A 16 -13.61 9.45 -3.65
C ALA A 16 -12.49 10.50 -3.46
N TRP A 17 -11.41 10.39 -4.24
CA TRP A 17 -10.29 11.32 -4.24
C TRP A 17 -10.71 12.71 -4.73
N ALA A 18 -11.43 12.79 -5.86
CA ALA A 18 -11.93 14.06 -6.40
C ALA A 18 -12.87 14.84 -5.47
N ALA A 19 -13.45 14.17 -4.46
CA ALA A 19 -14.29 14.81 -3.45
C ALA A 19 -13.50 15.40 -2.27
N ARG A 20 -12.18 15.19 -2.21
CA ARG A 20 -11.32 15.62 -1.10
C ARG A 20 -10.64 16.96 -1.39
N PRO A 21 -10.45 17.82 -0.37
CA PRO A 21 -9.75 19.09 -0.56
C PRO A 21 -8.28 18.89 -0.94
N GLU A 22 -7.64 17.80 -0.52
CA GLU A 22 -6.25 17.48 -0.86
C GLU A 22 -6.06 17.15 -2.34
N HIS A 23 -7.14 16.86 -3.09
CA HIS A 23 -7.09 16.59 -4.53
C HIS A 23 -6.41 17.69 -5.34
N ASP A 24 -6.61 18.95 -4.92
CA ASP A 24 -6.08 20.11 -5.63
C ASP A 24 -4.64 20.46 -5.24
N VAL A 25 -4.04 19.70 -4.31
CA VAL A 25 -2.63 19.85 -3.92
C VAL A 25 -1.77 18.97 -4.81
N SER A 26 -0.88 19.59 -5.58
CA SER A 26 0.08 18.88 -6.42
C SER A 26 1.37 19.68 -6.55
N TRP A 27 2.50 18.97 -6.63
CA TRP A 27 3.81 19.56 -6.89
C TRP A 27 4.63 18.61 -7.79
N PRO A 28 5.48 19.16 -8.68
CA PRO A 28 6.37 18.36 -9.51
C PRO A 28 7.52 17.78 -8.69
N ASP A 29 8.25 16.82 -9.26
CA ASP A 29 9.58 16.44 -8.80
C ASP A 29 10.47 17.71 -8.64
N PRO A 30 11.03 17.99 -7.46
CA PRO A 30 11.97 19.10 -7.24
C PRO A 30 13.34 18.92 -7.91
N HIS A 31 13.67 17.71 -8.36
CA HIS A 31 14.98 17.31 -8.88
C HIS A 31 14.90 16.69 -10.30
N PRO A 32 14.13 17.24 -11.26
CA PRO A 32 13.89 16.56 -12.53
C PRO A 32 15.14 16.45 -13.43
N ASP A 33 16.09 17.38 -13.24
CA ASP A 33 17.27 17.55 -14.09
C ASP A 33 18.59 17.50 -13.30
N ARG A 34 18.55 17.13 -12.01
CA ARG A 34 19.72 17.16 -11.14
C ARG A 34 19.64 16.13 -10.03
N ASP A 35 20.79 15.80 -9.46
CA ASP A 35 20.82 15.10 -8.18
C ASP A 35 20.48 16.05 -7.02
N PRO A 36 19.92 15.53 -5.91
CA PRO A 36 19.75 16.27 -4.68
C PRO A 36 21.09 16.74 -4.08
N LEU A 37 21.06 17.87 -3.40
CA LEU A 37 22.17 18.41 -2.62
C LEU A 37 22.22 17.73 -1.23
N THR A 38 23.40 17.66 -0.63
CA THR A 38 23.61 17.00 0.67
C THR A 38 22.71 17.58 1.77
N GLU A 39 22.50 18.89 1.79
CA GLU A 39 21.63 19.56 2.77
C GLU A 39 20.15 19.16 2.65
N GLU A 40 19.71 18.74 1.46
CA GLU A 40 18.31 18.37 1.20
C GLU A 40 17.95 17.04 1.89
N TYR A 41 18.93 16.18 2.20
CA TYR A 41 18.72 14.95 2.97
C TYR A 41 18.34 15.19 4.45
N SER A 42 18.52 16.42 4.95
CA SER A 42 18.30 16.76 6.37
C SER A 42 17.18 17.78 6.58
N ARG A 43 16.35 18.04 5.56
CA ARG A 43 15.31 19.06 5.60
C ARG A 43 13.98 18.52 5.07
N VAL A 44 12.88 19.08 5.59
CA VAL A 44 11.52 18.93 5.06
C VAL A 44 10.96 20.34 4.93
N THR A 45 10.90 20.89 3.71
CA THR A 45 10.60 22.32 3.51
C THR A 45 9.10 22.64 3.64
N ASP A 46 8.22 21.71 3.22
CA ASP A 46 6.77 21.90 3.24
C ASP A 46 6.09 20.56 3.65
N PRO A 47 6.12 20.17 4.93
CA PRO A 47 5.56 18.88 5.36
C PRO A 47 4.05 18.76 5.15
N GLU A 48 3.31 19.88 5.13
CA GLU A 48 1.86 19.91 4.97
C GLU A 48 1.36 19.33 3.65
N ARG A 49 2.16 19.43 2.58
CA ARG A 49 1.78 18.89 1.26
C ARG A 49 1.68 17.37 1.26
N TYR A 50 2.39 16.68 2.16
CA TYR A 50 2.34 15.23 2.28
C TYR A 50 1.01 14.70 2.83
N ALA A 51 0.10 15.56 3.32
CA ALA A 51 -1.25 15.15 3.72
C ALA A 51 -2.04 14.46 2.59
N VAL A 52 -1.67 14.69 1.32
CA VAL A 52 -2.23 14.00 0.14
C VAL A 52 -2.10 12.48 0.25
N VAL A 53 -1.05 11.97 0.90
CA VAL A 53 -0.77 10.54 1.02
C VAL A 53 -1.82 9.85 1.89
N GLY A 54 -2.07 10.37 3.09
CA GLY A 54 -3.13 9.89 3.97
C GLY A 54 -4.52 10.05 3.36
N ALA A 55 -4.77 11.18 2.68
CA ALA A 55 -6.05 11.44 2.02
C ALA A 55 -6.32 10.47 0.84
N ARG A 56 -5.28 10.10 0.07
CA ARG A 56 -5.40 9.08 -0.98
C ARG A 56 -5.65 7.70 -0.40
N ALA A 57 -4.94 7.31 0.66
CA ALA A 57 -5.17 6.04 1.34
C ALA A 57 -6.59 5.94 1.92
N GLN A 58 -7.13 7.04 2.47
CA GLN A 58 -8.53 7.06 2.91
C GLN A 58 -9.51 6.94 1.74
N SER A 59 -9.20 7.49 0.56
CA SER A 59 -10.02 7.30 -0.64
C SER A 59 -10.10 5.83 -1.06
N TRP A 60 -9.02 5.07 -0.89
CA TRP A 60 -9.01 3.62 -1.05
C TRP A 60 -9.92 2.89 -0.05
N ILE A 61 -9.79 3.22 1.24
CA ILE A 61 -10.66 2.66 2.29
C ILE A 61 -12.14 2.90 1.95
N ASP A 62 -12.50 4.15 1.64
CA ASP A 62 -13.88 4.54 1.36
C ASP A 62 -14.43 3.80 0.14
N ALA A 63 -13.64 3.71 -0.94
CA ALA A 63 -14.02 3.01 -2.17
C ALA A 63 -14.24 1.51 -1.94
N LEU A 64 -13.33 0.84 -1.22
CA LEU A 64 -13.44 -0.59 -0.93
C LEU A 64 -14.67 -0.91 -0.08
N VAL A 65 -14.99 -0.07 0.89
CA VAL A 65 -16.20 -0.20 1.73
C VAL A 65 -17.46 0.08 0.91
N ALA A 66 -17.48 1.16 0.14
CA ALA A 66 -18.64 1.55 -0.67
C ALA A 66 -18.99 0.49 -1.74
N LEU A 67 -17.99 -0.19 -2.30
CA LEU A 67 -18.17 -1.30 -3.23
C LEU A 67 -18.53 -2.63 -2.53
N GLY A 68 -18.56 -2.66 -1.20
CA GLY A 68 -18.86 -3.85 -0.41
C GLY A 68 -17.76 -4.92 -0.46
N LEU A 69 -16.52 -4.54 -0.77
CA LEU A 69 -15.39 -5.46 -0.88
C LEU A 69 -14.73 -5.77 0.47
N ALA A 70 -14.90 -4.88 1.46
CA ALA A 70 -14.43 -5.11 2.82
C ALA A 70 -15.30 -4.42 3.88
N ASP A 71 -15.24 -4.95 5.09
CA ASP A 71 -15.63 -4.20 6.30
C ASP A 71 -14.43 -3.42 6.82
N ALA A 72 -14.65 -2.17 7.23
CA ALA A 72 -13.65 -1.34 7.88
C ALA A 72 -13.93 -1.20 9.37
N SER A 73 -12.88 -1.29 10.19
CA SER A 73 -12.93 -1.02 11.62
C SER A 73 -11.67 -0.27 12.07
N VAL A 74 -11.85 0.78 12.87
CA VAL A 74 -10.73 1.45 13.54
C VAL A 74 -10.20 0.52 14.62
N VAL A 75 -8.90 0.20 14.57
CA VAL A 75 -8.24 -0.67 15.56
C VAL A 75 -7.50 0.15 16.62
N GLU A 76 -6.97 1.31 16.24
CA GLU A 76 -6.42 2.34 17.11
C GLU A 76 -6.38 3.68 16.36
N ASP A 77 -5.97 4.75 17.01
CA ASP A 77 -5.89 6.07 16.37
C ASP A 77 -4.95 6.05 15.16
N GLY A 78 -5.42 6.57 14.02
CA GLY A 78 -4.71 6.51 12.75
C GLY A 78 -4.69 5.13 12.06
N ALA A 79 -5.25 4.06 12.64
CA ALA A 79 -5.18 2.72 12.06
C ALA A 79 -6.57 2.14 11.72
N THR A 80 -6.80 1.86 10.44
CA THR A 80 -8.03 1.24 9.94
C THR A 80 -7.74 -0.16 9.40
N ARG A 81 -8.40 -1.17 9.98
CA ARG A 81 -8.35 -2.55 9.49
C ARG A 81 -9.51 -2.81 8.54
N LEU A 82 -9.17 -3.32 7.36
CA LEU A 82 -10.06 -3.78 6.31
C LEU A 82 -10.08 -5.32 6.31
N VAL A 83 -11.27 -5.89 6.51
CA VAL A 83 -11.51 -7.33 6.42
C VAL A 83 -12.20 -7.63 5.09
N PRO A 84 -11.53 -8.33 4.15
CA PRO A 84 -12.09 -8.59 2.83
C PRO A 84 -13.28 -9.54 2.87
N ARG A 85 -14.22 -9.37 1.92
CA ARG A 85 -15.31 -10.32 1.66
C ARG A 85 -14.87 -11.53 0.84
N ALA A 86 -13.85 -11.35 0.01
CA ALA A 86 -13.35 -12.40 -0.86
C ALA A 86 -12.70 -13.53 -0.04
N PRO A 87 -12.99 -14.81 -0.36
CA PRO A 87 -12.26 -15.92 0.25
C PRO A 87 -10.78 -15.83 -0.13
N ASP A 88 -9.91 -16.27 0.78
CA ASP A 88 -8.44 -16.32 0.62
C ASP A 88 -7.73 -14.95 0.46
N ALA A 89 -8.48 -13.84 0.39
CA ALA A 89 -7.94 -12.50 0.50
C ALA A 89 -7.45 -12.24 1.93
N LEU A 90 -6.29 -11.60 2.06
CA LEU A 90 -5.72 -11.26 3.36
C LEU A 90 -6.30 -9.94 3.87
N PRO A 91 -6.55 -9.79 5.19
CA PRO A 91 -6.83 -8.50 5.80
C PRO A 91 -5.73 -7.48 5.50
N LEU A 92 -6.13 -6.22 5.37
CA LEU A 92 -5.23 -5.09 5.16
C LEU A 92 -5.48 -4.07 6.28
N THR A 93 -4.44 -3.66 6.98
CA THR A 93 -4.49 -2.54 7.92
C THR A 93 -3.74 -1.37 7.30
N VAL A 94 -4.41 -0.22 7.24
CA VAL A 94 -3.83 1.04 6.77
C VAL A 94 -3.57 1.90 7.98
N VAL A 95 -2.31 2.24 8.23
CA VAL A 95 -1.89 3.11 9.32
C VAL A 95 -1.47 4.45 8.73
N VAL A 96 -2.15 5.51 9.16
CA VAL A 96 -1.90 6.89 8.79
C VAL A 96 -1.29 7.60 9.98
N ARG A 97 -0.10 8.17 9.80
CA ARG A 97 0.67 8.83 10.87
C ARG A 97 1.21 10.18 10.42
N ALA A 98 1.78 10.92 11.36
CA ALA A 98 2.32 12.24 11.08
C ALA A 98 3.70 12.20 10.41
N LEU A 99 3.95 13.13 9.49
CA LEU A 99 5.27 13.48 8.96
C LEU A 99 5.65 14.86 9.50
N ASP A 100 6.76 14.97 10.21
CA ASP A 100 7.23 16.25 10.77
C ASP A 100 6.13 17.03 11.53
N GLY A 101 5.31 16.31 12.30
CA GLY A 101 4.19 16.87 13.05
C GLY A 101 2.90 17.12 12.24
N VAL A 102 2.91 16.94 10.92
CA VAL A 102 1.74 17.05 10.05
C VAL A 102 0.99 15.71 10.00
N PRO A 103 -0.26 15.62 10.51
CA PRO A 103 -1.07 14.42 10.40
C PRO A 103 -1.34 14.03 8.94
N GLY A 104 -1.41 12.74 8.65
CA GLY A 104 -1.70 12.27 7.29
C GLY A 104 -0.51 12.23 6.35
N GLY A 105 0.68 12.65 6.82
CA GLY A 105 1.88 12.73 5.99
C GLY A 105 2.60 11.41 5.73
N VAL A 106 2.23 10.31 6.41
CA VAL A 106 2.79 8.98 6.16
C VAL A 106 1.69 7.92 6.22
N VAL A 107 1.73 6.97 5.30
CA VAL A 107 0.88 5.78 5.24
C VAL A 107 1.73 4.52 5.29
N ASP A 108 1.36 3.56 6.12
CA ASP A 108 1.93 2.21 6.18
C ASP A 108 0.83 1.20 5.89
N LEU A 109 1.06 0.32 4.92
CA LEU A 109 0.16 -0.77 4.56
C LEU A 109 0.64 -2.05 5.22
N LEU A 110 -0.18 -2.64 6.09
CA LEU A 110 0.13 -3.89 6.76
C LEU A 110 -0.82 -5.01 6.32
N VAL A 111 -0.27 -6.16 5.93
CA VAL A 111 -1.04 -7.28 5.39
C VAL A 111 -1.05 -8.48 6.34
N GLY A 112 -2.20 -9.15 6.43
CA GLY A 112 -2.40 -10.43 7.12
C GLY A 112 -2.80 -10.31 8.60
N ASP A 113 -2.84 -11.47 9.27
CA ASP A 113 -3.04 -11.59 10.71
C ASP A 113 -2.08 -12.66 11.29
N PRO A 114 -1.07 -12.30 12.11
CA PRO A 114 -0.72 -10.93 12.52
C PRO A 114 -0.39 -10.06 11.31
N ALA A 115 -0.45 -8.73 11.44
CA ALA A 115 -0.19 -7.80 10.34
C ALA A 115 1.33 -7.64 10.10
N ALA A 116 1.77 -7.54 8.84
CA ALA A 116 3.14 -7.17 8.47
C ALA A 116 3.11 -5.94 7.59
N SER A 117 3.85 -4.88 7.94
CA SER A 117 4.10 -3.74 7.05
C SER A 117 4.73 -4.23 5.76
N VAL A 118 4.14 -3.90 4.61
CA VAL A 118 4.61 -4.28 3.27
C VAL A 118 5.06 -3.09 2.44
N ASP A 119 4.52 -1.91 2.72
CA ASP A 119 4.85 -0.67 2.03
C ASP A 119 4.62 0.52 2.98
N VAL A 120 5.49 1.53 2.89
CA VAL A 120 5.40 2.78 3.65
C VAL A 120 5.66 3.94 2.69
N GLN A 121 4.74 4.89 2.64
CA GLN A 121 4.85 6.07 1.79
C GLN A 121 4.66 7.37 2.58
N PRO A 122 5.47 8.41 2.33
CA PRO A 122 6.76 8.30 1.66
C PRO A 122 7.69 7.38 2.46
N ASP A 123 8.57 6.65 1.78
CA ASP A 123 9.61 5.85 2.43
C ASP A 123 10.70 6.75 3.07
N CYS A 124 10.86 7.96 2.55
CA CYS A 124 11.64 9.05 3.11
C CYS A 124 10.97 10.41 2.83
N GLY A 125 10.73 11.21 3.87
CA GLY A 125 10.07 12.52 3.72
C GLY A 125 11.01 13.72 3.52
N CYS A 126 12.33 13.49 3.40
CA CYS A 126 13.27 14.59 3.21
C CYS A 126 13.16 15.18 1.80
N ASP A 127 13.57 16.45 1.64
CA ASP A 127 13.53 17.14 0.36
C ASP A 127 14.34 16.42 -0.73
N ALA A 128 15.40 15.70 -0.36
CA ALA A 128 16.24 14.95 -1.32
C ALA A 128 15.53 13.71 -1.91
N CYS A 129 14.56 13.13 -1.20
CA CYS A 129 13.84 11.95 -1.65
C CYS A 129 12.46 12.26 -2.22
N ASP A 130 12.07 13.54 -2.24
CA ASP A 130 10.82 13.95 -2.84
C ASP A 130 10.87 13.78 -4.37
N SER A 131 10.00 12.92 -4.90
CA SER A 131 9.83 12.67 -6.34
C SER A 131 8.58 13.37 -6.92
N GLY A 132 7.94 14.24 -6.15
CA GLY A 132 6.71 14.91 -6.55
C GLY A 132 5.44 14.18 -6.12
N SER A 133 4.31 14.89 -6.17
CA SER A 133 3.02 14.34 -5.70
C SER A 133 2.50 13.20 -6.57
N ALA A 134 2.76 13.25 -7.88
CA ALA A 134 2.23 12.26 -8.82
C ALA A 134 2.80 10.87 -8.52
N ASP A 135 4.13 10.78 -8.40
CA ASP A 135 4.85 9.55 -8.09
C ASP A 135 4.44 8.98 -6.72
N LEU A 136 4.26 9.84 -5.70
CA LEU A 136 3.79 9.40 -4.38
C LEU A 136 2.36 8.84 -4.41
N LEU A 137 1.45 9.47 -5.15
CA LEU A 137 0.07 8.99 -5.30
C LEU A 137 0.02 7.68 -6.10
N GLU A 138 0.85 7.55 -7.14
CA GLU A 138 1.02 6.31 -7.90
C GLU A 138 1.57 5.20 -7.02
N ALA A 139 2.60 5.47 -6.21
CA ALA A 139 3.17 4.48 -5.27
C ALA A 139 2.12 3.97 -4.26
N ILE A 140 1.28 4.85 -3.72
CA ILE A 140 0.14 4.44 -2.88
C ILE A 140 -0.81 3.53 -3.66
N ASP A 141 -1.19 3.94 -4.86
CA ASP A 141 -2.12 3.19 -5.69
C ASP A 141 -1.59 1.79 -6.04
N ASP A 142 -0.32 1.70 -6.41
CA ASP A 142 0.37 0.46 -6.72
C ASP A 142 0.49 -0.46 -5.49
N ALA A 143 0.74 0.10 -4.30
CA ALA A 143 0.78 -0.66 -3.06
C ALA A 143 -0.60 -1.31 -2.77
N PHE A 144 -1.70 -0.57 -2.93
CA PHE A 144 -3.05 -1.14 -2.83
C PHE A 144 -3.30 -2.18 -3.93
N VAL A 145 -3.06 -1.87 -5.20
CA VAL A 145 -3.31 -2.80 -6.31
C VAL A 145 -2.49 -4.10 -6.15
N GLY A 146 -1.23 -4.00 -5.72
CA GLY A 146 -0.34 -5.14 -5.52
C GLY A 146 -0.84 -6.12 -4.46
N VAL A 147 -1.49 -5.62 -3.40
CA VAL A 147 -2.10 -6.44 -2.35
C VAL A 147 -3.46 -7.00 -2.79
N LEU A 148 -4.31 -6.15 -3.37
CA LEU A 148 -5.71 -6.45 -3.66
C LEU A 148 -5.89 -7.28 -4.95
N GLY A 149 -4.95 -7.14 -5.90
CA GLY A 149 -4.98 -7.75 -7.23
C GLY A 149 -4.95 -9.28 -7.22
N GLY A 150 -4.45 -9.87 -6.13
CA GLY A 150 -4.25 -11.30 -5.97
C GLY A 150 -2.86 -11.74 -6.43
N GLY A 151 -2.39 -12.86 -5.88
CA GLY A 151 -1.03 -13.34 -6.11
C GLY A 151 0.02 -12.66 -5.23
N PHE A 152 -0.42 -11.85 -4.27
CA PHE A 152 0.43 -11.28 -3.22
C PHE A 152 1.15 -12.39 -2.45
N VAL A 153 2.45 -12.22 -2.25
CA VAL A 153 3.29 -13.09 -1.41
C VAL A 153 4.20 -12.23 -0.54
N LEU A 154 4.19 -12.49 0.76
CA LEU A 154 5.25 -12.06 1.68
C LEU A 154 5.99 -13.29 2.16
N ILE A 155 7.32 -13.29 2.06
CA ILE A 155 8.20 -14.25 2.75
C ILE A 155 9.20 -13.45 3.57
N GLU A 156 9.17 -13.58 4.89
CA GLU A 156 10.05 -12.84 5.78
C GLU A 156 10.69 -13.73 6.84
N SER A 157 11.94 -13.41 7.16
CA SER A 157 12.77 -14.02 8.20
C SER A 157 13.58 -12.90 8.87
N GLU A 158 14.36 -13.22 9.89
CA GLU A 158 15.25 -12.24 10.55
C GLU A 158 16.26 -11.57 9.61
N ARG A 159 16.58 -12.20 8.47
CA ARG A 159 17.68 -11.75 7.57
C ARG A 159 17.24 -11.44 6.15
N SER A 160 16.02 -11.80 5.79
CA SER A 160 15.55 -11.65 4.42
C SER A 160 14.07 -11.40 4.35
N ARG A 161 13.68 -10.61 3.34
CA ARG A 161 12.32 -10.24 3.04
C ARG A 161 12.11 -10.32 1.54
N ILE A 162 10.99 -10.91 1.12
CA ILE A 162 10.52 -10.94 -0.26
C ILE A 162 9.07 -10.49 -0.26
N VAL A 163 8.75 -9.48 -1.07
CA VAL A 163 7.38 -9.06 -1.36
C VAL A 163 7.16 -9.26 -2.86
N ALA A 164 6.11 -9.99 -3.23
CA ALA A 164 5.77 -10.22 -4.63
C ALA A 164 4.30 -9.95 -4.88
N THR A 165 4.00 -9.38 -6.03
CA THR A 165 2.65 -9.09 -6.54
C THR A 165 2.45 -9.80 -7.88
N ALA A 166 1.40 -9.46 -8.63
CA ALA A 166 1.23 -9.92 -9.99
C ALA A 166 2.28 -9.33 -10.96
N ASP A 167 2.75 -8.11 -10.67
CA ASP A 167 3.56 -7.30 -11.60
C ASP A 167 5.07 -7.41 -11.35
N GLY A 168 5.48 -8.02 -10.25
CA GLY A 168 6.89 -8.23 -9.95
C GLY A 168 7.16 -8.65 -8.52
N TRP A 169 8.43 -8.54 -8.11
CA TRP A 169 8.84 -8.77 -6.74
C TRP A 169 10.03 -7.88 -6.36
N SER A 170 10.13 -7.58 -5.07
CA SER A 170 11.30 -6.99 -4.43
C SER A 170 11.83 -7.93 -3.34
N ALA A 171 13.14 -7.91 -3.13
CA ALA A 171 13.76 -8.70 -2.09
C ALA A 171 14.93 -7.97 -1.43
N THR A 172 15.03 -8.11 -0.11
CA THR A 172 16.12 -7.58 0.70
C THR A 172 16.78 -8.74 1.44
N GLY A 173 18.11 -8.82 1.40
CA GLY A 173 18.89 -9.85 2.09
C GLY A 173 18.76 -11.29 1.54
N ALA A 174 17.95 -11.50 0.49
CA ALA A 174 17.85 -12.78 -0.20
C ALA A 174 18.91 -12.88 -1.30
N THR A 175 19.74 -13.93 -1.28
CA THR A 175 20.89 -14.08 -2.18
C THR A 175 20.69 -15.10 -3.31
N GLY A 176 19.47 -15.60 -3.51
CA GLY A 176 19.13 -16.48 -4.65
C GLY A 176 17.82 -17.24 -4.49
N GLY A 177 17.31 -17.77 -5.61
CA GLY A 177 16.13 -18.64 -5.63
C GLY A 177 14.81 -17.94 -5.29
N VAL A 178 14.72 -16.62 -5.46
CA VAL A 178 13.54 -15.82 -5.12
C VAL A 178 12.30 -16.29 -5.88
N ASP A 179 12.39 -16.46 -7.21
CA ASP A 179 11.26 -16.94 -8.02
C ASP A 179 10.79 -18.33 -7.58
N ALA A 180 11.72 -19.23 -7.28
CA ALA A 180 11.39 -20.56 -6.79
C ALA A 180 10.70 -20.52 -5.42
N ALA A 181 11.13 -19.62 -4.52
CA ALA A 181 10.52 -19.42 -3.23
C ALA A 181 9.10 -18.84 -3.35
N ILE A 182 8.88 -17.85 -4.22
CA ILE A 182 7.56 -17.28 -4.52
C ILE A 182 6.64 -18.37 -5.10
N ALA A 183 7.12 -19.14 -6.07
CA ALA A 183 6.34 -20.21 -6.68
C ALA A 183 5.97 -21.31 -5.66
N ALA A 184 6.90 -21.67 -4.78
CA ALA A 184 6.63 -22.61 -3.68
C ALA A 184 5.57 -22.06 -2.71
N ALA A 185 5.69 -20.79 -2.31
CA ALA A 185 4.70 -20.14 -1.44
C ALA A 185 3.30 -20.15 -2.08
N ARG A 186 3.18 -19.81 -3.38
CA ARG A 186 1.91 -19.85 -4.13
C ARG A 186 1.30 -21.25 -4.22
N ARG A 187 2.12 -22.31 -4.17
CA ARG A 187 1.64 -23.71 -4.08
C ARG A 187 1.22 -24.15 -2.68
N GLY A 188 1.32 -23.27 -1.68
CA GLY A 188 1.02 -23.62 -0.29
C GLY A 188 2.20 -24.20 0.48
N GLU A 189 3.40 -24.27 -0.12
CA GLU A 189 4.59 -24.70 0.60
C GLU A 189 4.98 -23.63 1.63
N ARG A 190 5.25 -24.07 2.86
CA ARG A 190 5.62 -23.19 3.98
C ARG A 190 6.87 -23.75 4.62
N ARG A 191 7.75 -22.86 5.08
CA ARG A 191 8.92 -23.24 5.86
C ARG A 191 8.80 -22.67 7.27
N PRO A 192 9.17 -23.44 8.31
CA PRO A 192 8.95 -23.04 9.70
C PRO A 192 9.86 -21.89 10.17
N ASP A 193 10.96 -21.65 9.47
CA ASP A 193 11.97 -20.62 9.78
C ASP A 193 11.60 -19.21 9.27
N ARG A 194 10.46 -19.09 8.60
CA ARG A 194 10.03 -17.86 7.95
C ARG A 194 8.52 -17.72 8.02
N ARG A 195 8.05 -16.48 8.11
CA ARG A 195 6.65 -16.18 7.92
C ARG A 195 6.36 -16.14 6.43
N THR A 196 5.20 -16.69 6.03
CA THR A 196 4.76 -16.66 4.64
C THR A 196 3.28 -16.31 4.59
N LEU A 197 2.96 -15.18 3.95
CA LEU A 197 1.59 -14.78 3.63
C LEU A 197 1.37 -14.96 2.13
N VAL A 198 0.20 -15.44 1.75
CA VAL A 198 -0.23 -15.52 0.35
C VAL A 198 -1.66 -15.04 0.29
N GLY A 199 -1.91 -14.00 -0.52
CA GLY A 199 -3.22 -13.37 -0.63
C GLY A 199 -3.89 -13.65 -1.98
N GLY A 200 -5.13 -14.10 -1.91
CA GLY A 200 -6.06 -14.14 -3.03
C GLY A 200 -6.53 -12.74 -3.43
N SER A 201 -7.16 -12.65 -4.60
CA SER A 201 -7.72 -11.40 -5.10
C SER A 201 -8.93 -10.96 -4.28
N TRP A 202 -9.05 -9.65 -4.07
CA TRP A 202 -10.22 -9.04 -3.43
C TRP A 202 -11.42 -8.93 -4.39
N TRP A 203 -11.22 -9.12 -5.68
CA TRP A 203 -12.22 -8.97 -6.74
C TRP A 203 -13.18 -10.17 -6.84
N ALA A 204 -13.56 -10.80 -5.73
CA ALA A 204 -14.45 -11.97 -5.76
C ALA A 204 -15.93 -11.56 -5.95
N PRO A 205 -16.82 -12.48 -6.39
CA PRO A 205 -18.24 -12.20 -6.44
C PRO A 205 -18.79 -11.96 -5.03
N VAL A 206 -19.32 -10.76 -4.76
CA VAL A 206 -20.01 -10.46 -3.49
C VAL A 206 -21.32 -11.25 -3.44
N MET A 207 -21.41 -12.25 -2.56
CA MET A 207 -22.68 -12.90 -2.23
C MET A 207 -23.43 -12.02 -1.23
N THR A 208 -24.39 -11.21 -1.70
CA THR A 208 -25.38 -10.59 -0.82
C THR A 208 -26.24 -11.68 -0.18
N ARG A 209 -26.31 -11.70 1.15
CA ARG A 209 -27.30 -12.47 1.91
C ARG A 209 -28.69 -11.85 1.78
#